data_AF-E0WUI5-F1
#
_entry.id   AF-E0WUI5-F1
#
_cell.length_a   1.000
_cell.length_b   1.000
_cell.length_c   1.000
_cell.angle_alpha   90.00
_cell.angle_beta   90.00
_cell.angle_gamma   90.00
#
_symmetry.space_group_name_H-M   'P 1'
#
loop_
_entity.id
_entity.type
_entity.pdbx_description
1 polymer ?
#
loop_
_entity_poly.entity_id
_entity_poly.type
_entity_poly.pdbx_seq_one_letter_code
_entity_poly.pdbx_strand_id
1 'polypeptide(L)'
;MPITNPSVSFKVNDAADTILSKVTEQDGGIYTATLKGSAAKEVAIELQITGKPVAGIPSPRVTLKPQLIFTKVRVNGAEFDVDKGFPKTGFEGARFQLLVNGTEANNKDYDWSSSDQNVSVDQNGRVTMVSPLDSYSPTVSITAKDRDIQNNMQSYTFTLKAWWINSGLEEVLYSQAHTICDNGGDDFELDFASYITNATETEKRNATRAANGKLWSEWGSMSHYGHGWQSDNYWIRDDGLSVHLGNGHIVETPSSPTRTGYGVCSKYY
;
A
#
# COMPACT_ATOMS: atom_id res chain seq x y z
N MET A 1 -28.59 50.04 27.27
CA MET A 1 -27.15 50.39 27.34
C MET A 1 -26.39 49.45 26.41
N PRO A 2 -25.55 49.95 25.48
CA PRO A 2 -24.66 49.10 24.72
C PRO A 2 -23.59 48.54 25.68
N ILE A 3 -23.38 47.22 25.67
CA ILE A 3 -22.31 46.60 26.46
C ILE A 3 -21.00 46.88 25.73
N THR A 4 -20.20 47.81 26.23
CA THR A 4 -18.86 48.07 25.71
C THR A 4 -17.92 46.93 26.11
N ASN A 5 -17.42 46.21 25.09
CA ASN A 5 -16.35 45.21 25.15
C ASN A 5 -16.59 44.02 26.11
N PRO A 6 -17.67 43.24 25.93
CA PRO A 6 -17.83 42.00 26.68
C PRO A 6 -16.65 41.06 26.42
N SER A 7 -16.09 40.46 27.47
CA SER A 7 -15.07 39.42 27.32
C SER A 7 -15.72 38.18 26.72
N VAL A 8 -15.68 38.05 25.40
CA VAL A 8 -16.16 36.88 24.67
C VAL A 8 -15.10 35.78 24.74
N SER A 9 -15.54 34.57 25.07
CA SER A 9 -14.69 33.39 25.10
C SER A 9 -15.45 32.16 24.60
N PHE A 10 -14.70 31.20 24.07
CA PHE A 10 -15.21 29.90 23.69
C PHE A 10 -14.62 28.86 24.65
N LYS A 11 -15.47 27.97 25.18
CA LYS A 11 -15.05 26.89 26.07
C LYS A 11 -15.28 25.55 25.38
N VAL A 12 -14.23 24.74 25.30
CA VAL A 12 -14.34 23.35 24.85
C VAL A 12 -14.78 22.50 26.05
N ASN A 13 -15.81 21.69 25.89
CA ASN A 13 -16.34 20.83 26.95
C ASN A 13 -15.34 19.76 27.43
N ASP A 14 -14.48 19.28 26.52
CA ASP A 14 -13.37 18.38 26.80
C ASP A 14 -12.08 18.93 26.17
N ALA A 15 -11.28 19.60 27.00
CA ALA A 15 -10.09 20.30 26.56
C ALA A 15 -8.84 19.40 26.40
N ALA A 16 -8.85 18.16 26.90
CA ALA A 16 -7.71 17.25 26.78
C ALA A 16 -7.37 17.03 25.30
N ASP A 17 -6.09 16.99 24.92
CA ASP A 17 -5.67 16.80 23.51
C ASP A 17 -6.24 17.83 22.53
N THR A 18 -6.67 19.00 23.00
CA THR A 18 -7.13 20.12 22.17
C THR A 18 -6.37 21.39 22.47
N ILE A 19 -6.23 22.24 21.46
CA ILE A 19 -5.68 23.59 21.56
C ILE A 19 -6.68 24.53 20.92
N LEU A 20 -7.26 25.42 21.72
CA LEU A 20 -8.10 26.51 21.25
C LEU A 20 -7.27 27.80 21.25
N SER A 21 -7.20 28.47 20.10
CA SER A 21 -6.50 29.75 20.00
C SER A 21 -7.18 30.83 20.84
N LYS A 22 -6.46 31.93 21.09
CA LYS A 22 -7.08 33.14 21.63
C LYS A 22 -8.24 33.57 20.72
N VAL A 23 -9.34 34.01 21.33
CA VAL A 23 -10.48 34.62 20.62
C VAL A 23 -10.08 36.00 20.14
N THR A 24 -10.31 36.27 18.85
CA THR A 24 -10.08 37.57 18.22
C THR A 24 -11.41 38.16 17.76
N GLU A 25 -11.68 39.39 18.16
CA GLU A 25 -12.75 40.19 17.58
C GLU A 25 -12.31 40.68 16.20
N GLN A 26 -13.09 40.38 15.18
CA GLN A 26 -13.00 40.96 13.84
C GLN A 26 -13.95 42.17 13.77
N ASP A 27 -14.32 42.63 12.58
CA ASP A 27 -15.30 43.71 12.45
C ASP A 27 -16.74 43.24 12.73
N GLY A 28 -17.55 44.14 13.32
CA GLY A 28 -18.99 43.96 13.45
C GLY A 28 -19.46 42.98 14.54
N GLY A 29 -18.66 42.75 15.58
CA GLY A 29 -19.03 41.86 16.69
C GLY A 29 -18.89 40.36 16.35
N ILE A 30 -18.09 40.04 15.34
CA ILE A 30 -17.75 38.66 14.97
C ILE A 30 -16.49 38.25 15.75
N TYR A 31 -16.58 37.15 16.49
CA TYR A 31 -15.49 36.62 17.29
C TYR A 31 -15.03 35.27 16.71
N THR A 32 -13.73 35.14 16.44
CA THR A 32 -13.15 33.95 15.81
C THR A 32 -12.07 33.31 16.69
N ALA A 33 -11.99 31.98 16.67
CA ALA A 33 -10.88 31.20 17.22
C ALA A 33 -10.68 29.92 16.42
N THR A 34 -9.48 29.36 16.48
CA THR A 34 -9.11 28.11 15.81
C THR A 34 -8.96 27.01 16.85
N LEU A 35 -9.66 25.90 16.63
CA LEU A 35 -9.50 24.67 17.40
C LEU A 35 -8.60 23.68 16.64
N LYS A 36 -7.63 23.09 17.33
CA LYS A 36 -6.85 21.93 16.88
C LYS A 36 -6.95 20.81 17.92
N GLY A 37 -6.65 19.57 17.53
CA GLY A 37 -6.44 18.49 18.48
C GLY A 37 -5.54 17.38 17.97
N SER A 38 -5.08 16.53 18.89
CA SER A 38 -4.13 15.43 18.65
C SER A 38 -4.76 14.05 18.75
N ALA A 39 -6.02 13.95 19.16
CA ALA A 39 -6.77 12.70 19.27
C ALA A 39 -8.12 12.81 18.54
N ALA A 40 -8.58 11.68 18.00
CA ALA A 40 -9.88 11.58 17.37
C ALA A 40 -10.99 11.64 18.43
N LYS A 41 -11.88 12.64 18.34
CA LYS A 41 -13.00 12.81 19.28
C LYS A 41 -13.99 13.87 18.80
N GLU A 42 -15.18 13.86 19.38
CA GLU A 42 -16.16 14.94 19.23
C GLU A 42 -16.10 15.87 20.43
N VAL A 43 -16.08 17.18 20.19
CA VAL A 43 -16.15 18.21 21.23
C VAL A 43 -17.28 19.19 20.96
N ALA A 44 -17.84 19.77 22.03
CA ALA A 44 -18.82 20.84 21.96
C ALA A 44 -18.16 22.17 22.37
N ILE A 45 -18.49 23.24 21.64
CA ILE A 45 -17.98 24.59 21.88
C ILE A 45 -19.07 25.45 22.52
N GLU A 46 -18.88 25.82 23.78
CA GLU A 46 -19.79 26.69 24.52
C GLU A 46 -19.36 28.15 24.37
N LEU A 47 -20.28 29.01 23.92
CA LEU A 47 -20.08 30.46 23.90
C LEU A 47 -20.29 31.04 25.30
N GLN A 48 -19.33 31.85 25.74
CA GLN A 48 -19.40 32.56 27.01
C GLN A 48 -19.18 34.06 26.84
N ILE A 49 -19.98 34.85 27.57
CA ILE A 49 -19.84 36.31 27.70
C ILE A 49 -19.51 36.62 29.16
N THR A 50 -18.36 37.25 29.39
CA THR A 50 -17.84 37.56 30.74
C THR A 50 -17.78 36.30 31.61
N GLY A 51 -17.32 35.19 31.01
CA GLY A 51 -17.15 33.89 31.67
C GLY A 51 -18.42 33.12 31.99
N LYS A 52 -19.60 33.56 31.51
CA LYS A 52 -20.88 32.87 31.73
C LYS A 52 -21.43 32.31 30.41
N PRO A 53 -21.99 31.08 30.41
CA PRO A 53 -22.70 30.54 29.25
C PRO A 53 -23.84 31.46 28.83
N VAL A 54 -24.03 31.61 27.52
CA VAL A 54 -25.14 32.40 26.97
C VAL A 54 -26.38 31.52 26.84
N ALA A 55 -27.43 31.84 27.60
CA ALA A 55 -28.67 31.08 27.59
C ALA A 55 -29.35 31.09 26.21
N GLY A 56 -29.88 29.94 25.79
CA GLY A 56 -30.59 29.79 24.53
C GLY A 56 -29.71 29.62 23.29
N ILE A 57 -28.38 29.70 23.42
CA ILE A 57 -27.44 29.43 22.33
C ILE A 57 -26.91 27.99 22.47
N PRO A 58 -27.19 27.09 21.51
CA PRO A 58 -26.69 25.73 21.56
C PRO A 58 -25.18 25.68 21.32
N SER A 59 -24.50 24.70 21.93
CA SER A 59 -23.08 24.45 21.67
C SER A 59 -22.91 23.65 20.38
N PRO A 60 -22.32 24.21 19.30
CA PRO A 60 -21.99 23.43 18.11
C PRO A 60 -21.00 22.32 18.45
N ARG A 61 -21.12 21.20 17.73
CA ARG A 61 -20.22 20.04 17.83
C ARG A 61 -19.20 20.06 16.71
N VAL A 62 -17.96 19.74 17.03
CA VAL A 62 -16.84 19.60 16.10
C VAL A 62 -16.26 18.20 16.28
N THR A 63 -16.18 17.44 15.18
CA THR A 63 -15.51 16.14 15.17
C THR A 63 -14.07 16.31 14.70
N LEU A 64 -13.12 15.97 15.57
CA LEU A 64 -11.71 15.82 15.25
C LEU A 64 -11.49 14.39 14.74
N LYS A 65 -11.04 14.25 13.49
CA LYS A 65 -10.66 12.96 12.91
C LYS A 65 -9.15 12.73 13.06
N PRO A 66 -8.68 11.46 13.12
CA PRO A 66 -7.26 11.18 13.10
C PRO A 66 -6.66 11.59 11.75
N GLN A 67 -5.39 11.98 11.77
CA GLN A 67 -4.64 12.17 10.53
C GLN A 67 -4.57 10.86 9.75
N LEU A 68 -4.73 10.93 8.44
CA LEU A 68 -4.64 9.78 7.55
C LEU A 68 -3.20 9.25 7.54
N ILE A 69 -3.00 8.02 8.00
CA ILE A 69 -1.72 7.32 7.86
C ILE A 69 -1.92 5.92 7.29
N PHE A 70 -1.02 5.52 6.39
CA PHE A 70 -0.86 4.11 6.06
C PHE A 70 0.02 3.47 7.12
N THR A 71 -0.40 2.30 7.61
CA THR A 71 0.32 1.61 8.69
C THR A 71 0.91 0.29 8.21
N LYS A 72 0.13 -0.45 7.42
CA LYS A 72 0.47 -1.77 6.93
C LYS A 72 0.03 -1.94 5.48
N VAL A 73 0.70 -2.86 4.81
CA VAL A 73 0.31 -3.42 3.51
C VAL A 73 0.04 -4.90 3.69
N ARG A 74 -1.13 -5.38 3.24
CA ARG A 74 -1.49 -6.80 3.28
C ARG A 74 -1.40 -7.40 1.89
N VAL A 75 -0.70 -8.52 1.76
CA VAL A 75 -0.50 -9.23 0.49
C VAL A 75 -0.49 -10.72 0.72
N ASN A 76 -1.48 -11.42 0.15
CA ASN A 76 -1.56 -12.88 0.17
C ASN A 76 -1.36 -13.48 1.58
N GLY A 77 -2.17 -13.03 2.54
CA GLY A 77 -2.14 -13.46 3.94
C GLY A 77 -0.98 -12.91 4.79
N ALA A 78 0.02 -12.24 4.20
CA ALA A 78 1.10 -11.58 4.93
C ALA A 78 0.81 -10.09 5.14
N GLU A 79 1.43 -9.50 6.16
CA GLU A 79 1.41 -8.05 6.41
C GLU A 79 2.83 -7.51 6.54
N PHE A 80 3.11 -6.40 5.85
CA PHE A 80 4.37 -5.67 5.91
C PHE A 80 4.14 -4.25 6.40
N ASP A 81 5.12 -3.70 7.12
CA ASP A 81 5.15 -2.27 7.42
C ASP A 81 5.37 -1.45 6.15
N VAL A 82 4.69 -0.31 6.07
CA VAL A 82 4.77 0.60 4.91
C VAL A 82 6.17 1.17 4.69
N ASP A 83 7.04 1.15 5.72
CA ASP A 83 8.41 1.65 5.68
C ASP A 83 9.42 0.64 5.06
N LYS A 84 9.00 -0.61 4.80
CA LYS A 84 9.88 -1.63 4.20
C LYS A 84 10.08 -1.48 2.70
N GLY A 85 9.37 -0.54 2.07
CA GLY A 85 9.50 -0.25 0.64
C GLY A 85 8.96 -1.36 -0.25
N PHE A 86 7.92 -2.07 0.21
CA PHE A 86 7.14 -3.00 -0.62
C PHE A 86 6.28 -2.22 -1.64
N PRO A 87 5.92 -2.81 -2.79
CA PRO A 87 6.66 -3.86 -3.46
C PRO A 87 7.86 -3.28 -4.22
N LYS A 88 8.89 -4.11 -4.44
CA LYS A 88 9.96 -3.81 -5.41
C LYS A 88 9.88 -4.69 -6.65
N THR A 89 9.02 -5.69 -6.66
CA THR A 89 8.75 -6.54 -7.83
C THR A 89 7.30 -6.38 -8.27
N GLY A 90 7.00 -6.54 -9.55
CA GLY A 90 5.64 -6.51 -10.08
C GLY A 90 5.41 -7.56 -11.15
N PHE A 91 4.15 -7.85 -11.42
CA PHE A 91 3.70 -8.71 -12.52
C PHE A 91 2.22 -8.42 -12.79
N GLU A 92 1.71 -8.88 -13.92
CA GLU A 92 0.29 -8.69 -14.27
C GLU A 92 -0.62 -9.41 -13.27
N GLY A 93 -1.56 -8.66 -12.67
CA GLY A 93 -2.47 -9.17 -11.64
C GLY A 93 -1.89 -9.15 -10.22
N ALA A 94 -0.64 -8.71 -10.03
CA ALA A 94 -0.05 -8.50 -8.71
C ALA A 94 -0.91 -7.49 -7.93
N ARG A 95 -1.36 -7.89 -6.73
CA ARG A 95 -2.32 -7.09 -5.95
C ARG A 95 -2.09 -7.14 -4.45
N PHE A 96 -2.27 -6.01 -3.80
CA PHE A 96 -2.13 -5.85 -2.36
C PHE A 96 -3.14 -4.85 -1.81
N GLN A 97 -3.36 -4.90 -0.50
CA GLN A 97 -4.32 -4.09 0.22
C GLN A 97 -3.59 -3.07 1.09
N LEU A 98 -3.82 -1.78 0.86
CA LEU A 98 -3.36 -0.73 1.77
C LEU A 98 -4.33 -0.62 2.95
N LEU A 99 -3.82 -0.43 4.17
CA LEU A 99 -4.64 -0.27 5.37
C LEU A 99 -4.49 1.14 5.94
N VAL A 100 -5.56 1.95 5.83
CA VAL A 100 -5.61 3.28 6.45
C VAL A 100 -5.96 3.14 7.93
N ASN A 101 -5.09 3.70 8.79
CA ASN A 101 -5.25 3.63 10.24
C ASN A 101 -5.44 2.18 10.77
N GLY A 102 -4.82 1.21 10.12
CA GLY A 102 -4.69 -0.18 10.60
C GLY A 102 -5.81 -1.15 10.22
N THR A 103 -6.87 -0.72 9.51
CA THR A 103 -7.95 -1.63 9.09
C THR A 103 -8.55 -1.25 7.73
N GLU A 104 -8.92 -2.28 6.96
CA GLU A 104 -9.57 -2.13 5.64
C GLU A 104 -10.95 -1.48 5.76
N ALA A 105 -11.63 -1.65 6.89
CA ALA A 105 -12.97 -1.07 7.11
C ALA A 105 -12.98 0.47 7.02
N ASN A 106 -11.84 1.11 7.30
CA ASN A 106 -11.70 2.56 7.20
C ASN A 106 -11.57 3.03 5.74
N ASN A 107 -11.13 2.16 4.83
CA ASN A 107 -10.75 2.55 3.47
C ASN A 107 -11.92 3.14 2.66
N LYS A 108 -13.16 2.79 3.04
CA LYS A 108 -14.40 3.28 2.42
C LYS A 108 -14.62 4.79 2.57
N ASP A 109 -13.96 5.42 3.55
CA ASP A 109 -14.14 6.84 3.87
C ASP A 109 -13.24 7.76 3.00
N TYR A 110 -12.45 7.15 2.09
CA TYR A 110 -11.46 7.84 1.28
C TYR A 110 -11.73 7.67 -0.22
N ASP A 111 -11.41 8.72 -0.97
CA ASP A 111 -11.26 8.66 -2.42
C ASP A 111 -9.84 8.23 -2.77
N TRP A 112 -9.74 7.25 -3.66
CA TRP A 112 -8.49 6.61 -4.04
C TRP A 112 -8.08 7.00 -5.45
N SER A 113 -6.78 7.24 -5.66
CA SER A 113 -6.21 7.47 -6.97
C SER A 113 -4.81 6.88 -7.10
N SER A 114 -4.42 6.56 -8.33
CA SER A 114 -3.07 6.17 -8.71
C SER A 114 -2.43 7.27 -9.55
N SER A 115 -1.12 7.46 -9.41
CA SER A 115 -0.34 8.35 -10.27
C SER A 115 0.00 7.74 -11.62
N ASP A 116 -0.21 6.43 -11.81
CA ASP A 116 0.17 5.69 -13.00
C ASP A 116 -1.02 4.85 -13.51
N GLN A 117 -1.26 4.86 -14.82
CA GLN A 117 -2.37 4.16 -15.47
C GLN A 117 -2.21 2.62 -15.48
N ASN A 118 -0.96 2.13 -15.37
CA ASN A 118 -0.64 0.70 -15.33
C ASN A 118 -0.82 0.10 -13.92
N VAL A 119 -1.19 0.94 -12.94
CA VAL A 119 -1.54 0.53 -11.58
C VAL A 119 -2.91 1.09 -11.22
N SER A 120 -3.86 0.21 -10.94
CA SER A 120 -5.19 0.59 -10.49
C SER A 120 -5.31 0.52 -8.98
N VAL A 121 -6.24 1.29 -8.41
CA VAL A 121 -6.66 1.18 -7.01
C VAL A 121 -8.19 1.24 -6.95
N ASP A 122 -8.80 0.30 -6.22
CA ASP A 122 -10.25 0.28 -6.05
C ASP A 122 -10.72 1.11 -4.85
N GLN A 123 -12.05 1.19 -4.66
CA GLN A 123 -12.67 1.95 -3.56
C GLN A 123 -12.35 1.41 -2.16
N ASN A 124 -11.81 0.19 -2.06
CA ASN A 124 -11.39 -0.41 -0.81
C ASN A 124 -9.88 -0.23 -0.59
N GLY A 125 -9.15 0.47 -1.47
CA GLY A 125 -7.70 0.63 -1.38
C GLY A 125 -6.91 -0.61 -1.81
N ARG A 126 -7.51 -1.51 -2.59
CA ARG A 126 -6.79 -2.62 -3.21
C ARG A 126 -6.08 -2.13 -4.45
N VAL A 127 -4.76 -2.22 -4.43
CA VAL A 127 -3.89 -1.85 -5.54
C VAL A 127 -3.65 -3.07 -6.42
N THR A 128 -3.79 -2.93 -7.74
CA THR A 128 -3.55 -4.00 -8.72
C THR A 128 -2.71 -3.50 -9.88
N MET A 129 -1.62 -4.19 -10.18
CA MET A 129 -0.76 -3.92 -11.33
C MET A 129 -1.33 -4.60 -12.58
N VAL A 130 -1.42 -3.84 -13.68
CA VAL A 130 -2.08 -4.25 -14.92
C VAL A 130 -1.07 -4.55 -16.02
N SER A 131 0.04 -3.83 -16.06
CA SER A 131 1.08 -3.97 -17.09
C SER A 131 2.41 -3.42 -16.57
N PRO A 132 3.55 -3.72 -17.25
CA PRO A 132 4.85 -3.17 -16.86
C PRO A 132 4.83 -1.64 -16.77
N LEU A 133 5.56 -1.10 -15.80
CA LEU A 133 5.80 0.34 -15.70
C LEU A 133 6.84 0.81 -16.73
N ASP A 134 6.84 2.12 -16.98
CA ASP A 134 7.90 2.78 -17.73
C ASP A 134 9.24 2.62 -17.02
N SER A 135 10.25 2.12 -17.73
CA SER A 135 11.60 1.89 -17.18
C SER A 135 12.31 3.17 -16.75
N TYR A 136 11.92 4.33 -17.29
CA TYR A 136 12.47 5.62 -16.87
C TYR A 136 11.79 6.18 -15.61
N SER A 137 10.60 5.67 -15.25
CA SER A 137 9.83 6.14 -14.09
C SER A 137 9.05 5.00 -13.42
N PRO A 138 9.73 4.00 -12.82
CA PRO A 138 9.07 2.85 -12.19
C PRO A 138 8.50 3.18 -10.78
N THR A 139 8.24 4.45 -10.48
CA THR A 139 7.73 4.92 -9.19
C THR A 139 6.26 5.31 -9.28
N VAL A 140 5.45 4.73 -8.40
CA VAL A 140 4.00 4.94 -8.36
C VAL A 140 3.59 5.45 -6.98
N SER A 141 2.66 6.40 -6.96
CA SER A 141 2.04 6.91 -5.74
C SER A 141 0.53 6.61 -5.75
N ILE A 142 0.07 5.90 -4.73
CA ILE A 142 -1.34 5.65 -4.46
C ILE A 142 -1.80 6.63 -3.38
N THR A 143 -2.79 7.45 -3.70
CA THR A 143 -3.26 8.51 -2.80
C THR A 143 -4.64 8.17 -2.25
N ALA A 144 -4.79 8.30 -0.93
CA ALA A 144 -6.07 8.29 -0.24
C ALA A 144 -6.40 9.71 0.23
N LYS A 145 -7.58 10.22 -0.11
CA LYS A 145 -8.08 11.54 0.29
C LYS A 145 -9.37 11.40 1.09
N ASP A 146 -9.42 11.97 2.28
CA ASP A 146 -10.64 11.97 3.12
C ASP A 146 -11.77 12.70 2.40
N ARG A 147 -12.93 12.05 2.30
CA ARG A 147 -14.10 12.61 1.61
C ARG A 147 -14.70 13.81 2.33
N ASP A 148 -14.58 13.86 3.65
CA ASP A 148 -15.16 14.91 4.47
C ASP A 148 -14.15 16.03 4.78
N ILE A 149 -12.86 15.73 4.76
CA ILE A 149 -11.79 16.67 5.14
C ILE A 149 -10.82 16.87 3.97
N GLN A 150 -11.05 17.92 3.18
CA GLN A 150 -10.31 18.16 1.92
C GLN A 150 -8.78 18.13 2.02
N ASN A 151 -8.22 18.56 3.16
CA ASN A 151 -6.77 18.64 3.38
C ASN A 151 -6.18 17.42 4.12
N ASN A 152 -7.00 16.41 4.44
CA ASN A 152 -6.54 15.16 5.05
C ASN A 152 -6.33 14.12 3.94
N MET A 153 -5.10 14.03 3.44
CA MET A 153 -4.70 13.05 2.43
C MET A 153 -3.32 12.50 2.72
N GLN A 154 -3.04 11.29 2.23
CA GLN A 154 -1.73 10.68 2.30
C GLN A 154 -1.49 9.86 1.02
N SER A 155 -0.23 9.78 0.63
CA SER A 155 0.22 8.90 -0.46
C SER A 155 1.11 7.79 0.07
N TYR A 156 0.92 6.60 -0.50
CA TYR A 156 1.82 5.46 -0.40
C TYR A 156 2.60 5.35 -1.70
N THR A 157 3.92 5.48 -1.62
CA THR A 157 4.80 5.49 -2.79
C THR A 157 5.70 4.27 -2.79
N PHE A 158 5.80 3.61 -3.93
CA PHE A 158 6.69 2.47 -4.15
C PHE A 158 7.41 2.59 -5.48
N THR A 159 8.57 1.93 -5.59
CA THR A 159 9.39 1.92 -6.79
C THR A 159 9.71 0.47 -7.15
N LEU A 160 9.30 0.05 -8.34
CA LEU A 160 9.64 -1.28 -8.85
C LEU A 160 11.10 -1.31 -9.32
N LYS A 161 11.73 -2.45 -9.10
CA LYS A 161 13.06 -2.82 -9.58
C LYS A 161 13.02 -3.92 -10.62
N ALA A 162 11.98 -4.74 -10.60
CA ALA A 162 11.81 -5.82 -11.56
C ALA A 162 10.34 -6.06 -11.91
N TRP A 163 10.11 -6.43 -13.15
CA TRP A 163 8.83 -6.94 -13.65
C TRP A 163 8.97 -8.42 -14.02
N TRP A 164 7.99 -9.24 -13.65
CA TRP A 164 8.01 -10.68 -13.83
C TRP A 164 6.92 -11.16 -14.79
N ILE A 165 7.28 -12.16 -15.61
CA ILE A 165 6.36 -12.88 -16.50
C ILE A 165 6.53 -14.39 -16.32
N ASN A 166 5.61 -15.16 -16.87
CA ASN A 166 5.63 -16.62 -16.79
C ASN A 166 5.26 -17.29 -18.13
N SER A 167 5.53 -18.59 -18.24
CA SER A 167 5.23 -19.41 -19.43
C SER A 167 3.74 -19.75 -19.63
N GLY A 168 2.85 -19.23 -18.79
CA GLY A 168 1.42 -19.55 -18.82
C GLY A 168 1.11 -20.88 -18.14
N LEU A 169 0.06 -21.54 -18.62
CA LEU A 169 -0.47 -22.79 -18.04
C LEU A 169 0.24 -24.05 -18.54
N GLU A 170 1.15 -23.92 -19.51
CA GLU A 170 1.86 -25.06 -20.09
C GLU A 170 3.27 -25.14 -19.51
N GLU A 171 3.64 -26.37 -19.13
CA GLU A 171 5.02 -26.68 -18.78
C GLU A 171 5.87 -26.79 -20.06
N VAL A 172 7.10 -26.30 -19.98
CA VAL A 172 8.04 -26.24 -21.08
C VAL A 172 9.38 -26.85 -20.71
N LEU A 173 10.16 -27.23 -21.72
CA LEU A 173 11.55 -27.61 -21.53
C LEU A 173 12.36 -26.40 -21.06
N TYR A 174 13.45 -26.65 -20.33
CA TYR A 174 14.35 -25.58 -19.87
C TYR A 174 14.84 -24.66 -21.00
N SER A 175 15.20 -25.23 -22.16
CA SER A 175 15.60 -24.46 -23.34
C SER A 175 14.48 -23.58 -23.91
N GLN A 176 13.23 -24.04 -23.82
CA GLN A 176 12.07 -23.27 -24.25
C GLN A 176 11.73 -22.16 -23.26
N ALA A 177 12.01 -22.35 -21.97
CA ALA A 177 11.83 -21.30 -20.97
C ALA A 177 12.69 -20.06 -21.28
N HIS A 178 13.93 -20.26 -21.76
CA HIS A 178 14.75 -19.16 -22.29
C HIS A 178 14.07 -18.44 -23.47
N THR A 179 13.57 -19.19 -24.45
CA THR A 179 12.86 -18.61 -25.61
C THR A 179 11.60 -17.85 -25.18
N ILE A 180 10.89 -18.29 -24.15
CA ILE A 180 9.74 -17.57 -23.59
C ILE A 180 10.18 -16.23 -23.00
N CYS A 181 11.29 -16.19 -22.27
CA CYS A 181 11.83 -14.94 -21.75
C CYS A 181 12.16 -13.99 -22.91
N ASP A 182 12.88 -14.45 -23.93
CA ASP A 182 13.24 -13.64 -25.10
C ASP A 182 12.00 -13.08 -25.84
N ASN A 183 10.92 -13.87 -25.91
CA ASN A 183 9.65 -13.47 -26.54
C ASN A 183 8.79 -12.54 -25.66
N GLY A 184 9.09 -12.44 -24.36
CA GLY A 184 8.40 -11.56 -23.42
C GLY A 184 8.68 -10.06 -23.65
N GLY A 185 9.66 -9.76 -24.50
CA GLY A 185 10.13 -8.42 -24.81
C GLY A 185 11.60 -8.24 -24.44
N ASP A 186 12.13 -7.05 -24.69
CA ASP A 186 13.53 -6.76 -24.45
C ASP A 186 13.91 -6.95 -22.97
N ASP A 187 15.07 -7.56 -22.73
CA ASP A 187 15.72 -7.74 -21.42
C ASP A 187 15.03 -8.72 -20.44
N PHE A 188 14.06 -9.52 -20.88
CA PHE A 188 13.54 -10.59 -20.05
C PHE A 188 14.46 -11.81 -20.07
N GLU A 189 14.77 -12.32 -18.88
CA GLU A 189 15.62 -13.50 -18.73
C GLU A 189 15.16 -14.42 -17.61
N LEU A 190 15.54 -15.70 -17.69
CA LEU A 190 15.46 -16.59 -16.53
C LEU A 190 16.35 -16.02 -15.43
N ASP A 191 15.82 -15.95 -14.23
CA ASP A 191 16.50 -15.35 -13.10
C ASP A 191 17.02 -16.39 -12.10
N PHE A 192 17.92 -15.97 -11.22
CA PHE A 192 18.45 -16.82 -10.15
C PHE A 192 17.46 -16.95 -8.99
N ALA A 193 17.54 -18.06 -8.24
CA ALA A 193 16.75 -18.26 -7.02
C ALA A 193 16.86 -17.09 -6.04
N SER A 194 18.02 -16.43 -6.00
CA SER A 194 18.31 -15.31 -5.11
C SER A 194 17.41 -14.08 -5.35
N TYR A 195 16.83 -13.93 -6.53
CA TYR A 195 15.86 -12.87 -6.88
C TYR A 195 14.40 -13.30 -6.73
N ILE A 196 14.15 -14.60 -6.53
CA ILE A 196 12.79 -15.14 -6.38
C ILE A 196 12.48 -15.41 -4.91
N THR A 197 13.41 -15.97 -4.15
CA THR A 197 13.18 -16.44 -2.77
C THR A 197 14.35 -16.11 -1.85
N ASN A 198 14.07 -16.01 -0.56
CA ASN A 198 15.10 -15.90 0.48
C ASN A 198 15.55 -17.26 1.04
N ALA A 199 14.98 -18.38 0.56
CA ALA A 199 15.63 -19.68 0.74
C ALA A 199 17.02 -19.65 0.08
N THR A 200 17.95 -20.40 0.66
CA THR A 200 19.31 -20.55 0.14
C THR A 200 19.51 -21.98 -0.35
N GLU A 201 20.56 -22.22 -1.14
CA GLU A 201 20.87 -23.58 -1.58
C GLU A 201 21.19 -24.54 -0.42
N THR A 202 21.73 -24.03 0.70
CA THR A 202 21.97 -24.84 1.90
C THR A 202 20.69 -25.06 2.71
N GLU A 203 19.76 -24.11 2.68
CA GLU A 203 18.50 -24.11 3.44
C GLU A 203 17.29 -24.03 2.51
N LYS A 204 17.22 -24.96 1.55
CA LYS A 204 16.26 -24.93 0.42
C LYS A 204 14.79 -24.81 0.83
N ARG A 205 14.44 -25.18 2.07
CA ARG A 205 13.07 -25.21 2.61
C ARG A 205 12.76 -24.10 3.62
N ASN A 206 13.66 -23.13 3.80
CA ASN A 206 13.49 -22.02 4.76
C ASN A 206 13.00 -20.73 4.07
N ALA A 207 12.12 -20.84 3.08
CA ALA A 207 11.54 -19.67 2.44
C ALA A 207 10.58 -18.95 3.40
N THR A 208 10.67 -17.63 3.48
CA THR A 208 9.79 -16.80 4.29
C THR A 208 9.31 -15.56 3.55
N ARG A 209 8.16 -15.03 3.98
CA ARG A 209 7.57 -13.81 3.41
C ARG A 209 8.32 -12.58 3.94
N ALA A 210 8.71 -11.69 3.03
CA ALA A 210 9.43 -10.46 3.35
C ALA A 210 9.32 -9.42 2.22
N ALA A 211 9.27 -8.14 2.60
CA ALA A 211 9.36 -6.99 1.70
C ALA A 211 10.83 -6.71 1.29
N ASN A 212 11.41 -7.61 0.50
CA ASN A 212 12.85 -7.60 0.19
C ASN A 212 13.17 -7.51 -1.31
N GLY A 213 12.18 -7.30 -2.17
CA GLY A 213 12.35 -7.27 -3.62
C GLY A 213 12.62 -8.61 -4.27
N LYS A 214 12.23 -9.72 -3.62
CA LYS A 214 12.23 -11.05 -4.22
C LYS A 214 10.81 -11.50 -4.52
N LEU A 215 10.58 -12.06 -5.71
CA LEU A 215 9.23 -12.37 -6.20
C LEU A 215 8.38 -13.14 -5.18
N TRP A 216 8.78 -14.35 -4.81
CA TRP A 216 8.00 -15.17 -3.89
C TRP A 216 8.00 -14.64 -2.46
N SER A 217 9.11 -14.08 -1.95
CA SER A 217 9.12 -13.51 -0.60
C SER A 217 8.14 -12.34 -0.48
N GLU A 218 8.04 -11.47 -1.50
CA GLU A 218 7.10 -10.36 -1.51
C GLU A 218 5.65 -10.84 -1.68
N TRP A 219 5.40 -11.73 -2.64
CA TRP A 219 4.04 -12.03 -3.10
C TRP A 219 3.46 -13.36 -2.59
N GLY A 220 4.29 -14.29 -2.12
CA GLY A 220 3.89 -15.61 -1.64
C GLY A 220 3.45 -16.54 -2.75
N SER A 221 2.56 -17.49 -2.43
CA SER A 221 2.06 -18.46 -3.41
C SER A 221 1.47 -17.76 -4.63
N MET A 222 2.07 -18.01 -5.80
CA MET A 222 1.77 -17.28 -7.02
C MET A 222 0.43 -17.69 -7.64
N SER A 223 -0.06 -18.90 -7.36
CA SER A 223 -1.38 -19.38 -7.84
C SER A 223 -2.57 -18.55 -7.34
N HIS A 224 -2.39 -17.69 -6.35
CA HIS A 224 -3.44 -16.78 -5.87
C HIS A 224 -3.69 -15.56 -6.76
N TYR A 225 -2.85 -15.34 -7.79
CA TYR A 225 -2.92 -14.15 -8.64
C TYR A 225 -3.53 -14.42 -10.02
N GLY A 226 -3.68 -15.67 -10.47
CA GLY A 226 -4.15 -15.96 -11.83
C GLY A 226 -3.05 -15.72 -12.87
N HIS A 227 -3.41 -15.26 -14.08
CA HIS A 227 -2.45 -14.86 -15.14
C HIS A 227 -1.34 -15.89 -15.45
N GLY A 228 -1.72 -17.18 -15.49
CA GLY A 228 -0.78 -18.27 -15.79
C GLY A 228 0.01 -18.80 -14.59
N TRP A 229 0.04 -18.08 -13.47
CA TRP A 229 0.79 -18.49 -12.29
C TRP A 229 0.24 -19.78 -11.64
N GLN A 230 1.13 -20.74 -11.40
CA GLN A 230 0.85 -22.03 -10.77
C GLN A 230 1.60 -22.17 -9.45
N SER A 231 1.11 -23.07 -8.60
CA SER A 231 1.81 -23.50 -7.38
C SER A 231 2.65 -24.74 -7.70
N ASP A 232 3.68 -24.55 -8.52
CA ASP A 232 4.58 -25.62 -8.97
C ASP A 232 6.02 -25.12 -9.10
N ASN A 233 6.90 -25.95 -9.65
CA ASN A 233 8.30 -25.70 -9.91
C ASN A 233 8.49 -24.85 -11.16
N TYR A 234 9.24 -23.77 -11.00
CA TYR A 234 9.60 -22.87 -12.07
C TYR A 234 11.11 -22.95 -12.35
N TRP A 235 11.46 -23.08 -13.61
CA TRP A 235 12.82 -23.01 -14.11
C TRP A 235 13.47 -21.69 -13.73
N ILE A 236 14.69 -21.78 -13.23
CA ILE A 236 15.54 -20.66 -12.85
C ILE A 236 16.89 -20.83 -13.52
N ARG A 237 17.71 -19.78 -13.54
CA ARG A 237 19.03 -19.79 -14.16
C ARG A 237 20.04 -20.72 -13.48
N ASP A 238 19.85 -21.03 -12.20
CA ASP A 238 20.71 -21.94 -11.46
C ASP A 238 20.59 -23.37 -12.02
N ASP A 239 21.69 -23.91 -12.56
CA ASP A 239 21.69 -25.23 -13.20
C ASP A 239 21.28 -26.33 -12.22
N GLY A 240 20.39 -27.20 -12.68
CA GLY A 240 19.87 -28.31 -11.89
C GLY A 240 18.95 -27.90 -10.73
N LEU A 241 18.49 -26.64 -10.67
CA LEU A 241 17.57 -26.15 -9.63
C LEU A 241 16.30 -25.52 -10.23
N SER A 242 15.28 -25.43 -9.39
CA SER A 242 14.03 -24.71 -9.65
C SER A 242 13.54 -24.05 -8.36
N VAL A 243 12.64 -23.07 -8.44
CA VAL A 243 11.89 -22.59 -7.27
C VAL A 243 10.43 -23.01 -7.37
N HIS A 244 9.91 -23.61 -6.30
CA HIS A 244 8.49 -23.96 -6.21
C HIS A 244 7.66 -22.75 -5.77
N LEU A 245 6.96 -22.09 -6.69
CA LEU A 245 6.27 -20.82 -6.44
C LEU A 245 4.99 -20.92 -5.59
N GLY A 246 4.63 -22.11 -5.12
CA GLY A 246 3.65 -22.30 -4.04
C GLY A 246 4.18 -22.04 -2.62
N ASN A 247 5.48 -22.26 -2.40
CA ASN A 247 6.09 -22.23 -1.06
C ASN A 247 7.48 -21.58 -1.02
N GLY A 248 8.01 -21.14 -2.16
CA GLY A 248 9.30 -20.44 -2.27
C GLY A 248 10.51 -21.34 -2.07
N HIS A 249 10.33 -22.65 -1.97
CA HIS A 249 11.43 -23.57 -1.75
C HIS A 249 12.27 -23.73 -3.01
N ILE A 250 13.58 -23.85 -2.83
CA ILE A 250 14.48 -24.30 -3.89
C ILE A 250 14.35 -25.83 -3.99
N VAL A 251 14.27 -26.35 -5.20
CA VAL A 251 14.10 -27.78 -5.46
C VAL A 251 15.22 -28.24 -6.38
N GLU A 252 15.77 -29.42 -6.11
CA GLU A 252 16.72 -30.05 -7.03
C GLU A 252 15.98 -30.60 -8.23
N THR A 253 16.29 -30.03 -9.38
CA THR A 253 15.65 -30.36 -10.64
C THR A 253 16.70 -30.52 -11.73
N PRO A 254 17.38 -31.67 -11.81
CA PRO A 254 18.39 -31.91 -12.83
C PRO A 254 17.83 -31.65 -14.22
N SER A 255 18.60 -30.94 -15.03
CA SER A 255 18.27 -30.69 -16.43
C SER A 255 18.18 -32.03 -17.17
N SER A 256 17.06 -32.27 -17.83
CA SER A 256 16.79 -33.48 -18.62
C SER A 256 16.09 -33.06 -19.91
N PRO A 257 16.44 -33.68 -21.06
CA PRO A 257 15.87 -33.30 -22.35
C PRO A 257 14.36 -33.57 -22.48
N THR A 258 13.77 -34.32 -21.53
CA THR A 258 12.33 -34.63 -21.51
C THR A 258 11.59 -34.00 -20.33
N ARG A 259 12.31 -33.35 -19.41
CA ARG A 259 11.68 -32.79 -18.21
C ARG A 259 11.12 -31.41 -18.52
N THR A 260 9.85 -31.25 -18.18
CA THR A 260 9.13 -29.99 -18.29
C THR A 260 8.96 -29.33 -16.93
N GLY A 261 8.70 -28.03 -16.95
CA GLY A 261 8.42 -27.18 -15.80
C GLY A 261 7.99 -25.80 -16.27
N TYR A 262 7.52 -24.94 -15.38
CA TYR A 262 7.08 -23.60 -15.78
C TYR A 262 8.26 -22.65 -15.94
N GLY A 263 8.19 -21.69 -16.87
CA GLY A 263 9.18 -20.63 -17.01
C GLY A 263 8.82 -19.41 -16.14
N VAL A 264 9.79 -18.84 -15.43
CA VAL A 264 9.65 -17.53 -14.75
C VAL A 264 10.78 -16.62 -15.22
N CYS A 265 10.42 -15.46 -15.74
CA CYS A 265 11.38 -14.51 -16.28
C CYS A 265 11.21 -13.16 -15.60
N SER A 266 12.29 -12.41 -15.50
CA SER A 266 12.28 -11.04 -15.00
C SER A 266 12.95 -10.08 -15.98
N LYS A 267 12.49 -8.84 -15.96
CA LYS A 267 13.17 -7.67 -16.53
C LYS A 267 13.43 -6.69 -15.39
N TYR A 268 14.57 -6.01 -15.40
CA TYR A 268 14.95 -5.01 -14.40
C TYR A 268 14.79 -3.58 -14.92
N TYR A 269 14.53 -2.65 -13.98
CA TYR A 269 14.43 -1.20 -14.21
C TYR A 269 15.69 -0.47 -13.73
#